data_AF-A0A314LFN5-F1
#
_entry.id   AF-A0A314LFN5-F1
#
_cell.length_a   1.000
_cell.length_b   1.000
_cell.length_c   1.000
_cell.angle_alpha   90.00
_cell.angle_beta   90.00
_cell.angle_gamma   90.00
#
_symmetry.space_group_name_H-M   'P 1'
#
loop_
_entity.id
_entity.type
_entity.pdbx_description
1 polymer ?
#
loop_
_entity_poly.entity_id
_entity_poly.type
_entity_poly.pdbx_seq_one_letter_code
_entity_poly.pdbx_strand_id
1 'polypeptide(L)'
;MERDCLIAHGAAANLHEHLFTLSDSFQMHICGKCKNMANVIQRSVQGGKVRGSYCRFCESVEDIVKVDVYIMQSYYARSSSAWA
;
A
#
# COMPACT_ATOMS: atom_id res chain seq x y z
N MET A 1 -15.95 20.61 -5.97
CA MET A 1 -17.08 21.13 -5.18
C MET A 1 -17.84 20.03 -4.45
N GLU A 2 -18.15 18.88 -5.08
CA GLU A 2 -18.87 17.77 -4.42
C GLU A 2 -18.21 17.28 -3.11
N ARG A 3 -16.87 17.17 -3.11
CA ARG A 3 -16.09 16.78 -1.93
C ARG A 3 -16.32 17.73 -0.76
N ASP A 4 -16.23 19.04 -1.01
CA ASP A 4 -16.34 20.06 0.04
C ASP A 4 -17.76 20.08 0.64
N CYS A 5 -18.80 19.85 -0.16
CA CYS A 5 -20.16 19.69 0.33
C CYS A 5 -20.32 18.46 1.24
N LEU A 6 -19.78 17.31 0.84
CA LEU A 6 -19.82 16.09 1.65
C LEU A 6 -19.07 16.26 2.98
N ILE A 7 -17.93 16.96 2.97
CA ILE A 7 -17.20 17.30 4.19
C ILE A 7 -18.04 18.23 5.08
N ALA A 8 -18.64 19.28 4.51
CA ALA A 8 -19.46 20.23 5.26
C ALA A 8 -20.70 19.58 5.91
N HIS A 9 -21.23 18.52 5.29
CA HIS A 9 -22.35 17.74 5.85
C HIS A 9 -21.90 16.61 6.79
N GLY A 10 -20.59 16.45 7.04
CA GLY A 10 -20.08 15.37 7.88
C GLY A 10 -20.27 13.96 7.28
N ALA A 11 -20.50 13.87 5.97
CA ALA A 11 -20.78 12.62 5.27
C ALA A 11 -19.48 11.88 4.90
N ALA A 12 -18.67 11.56 5.91
CA ALA A 12 -17.35 10.93 5.72
C ALA A 12 -17.43 9.53 5.07
N ALA A 13 -18.48 8.76 5.36
CA ALA A 13 -18.69 7.45 4.76
C ALA A 13 -18.93 7.53 3.24
N ASN A 14 -19.79 8.45 2.79
CA ASN A 14 -20.03 8.70 1.37
C ASN A 14 -18.75 9.17 0.66
N LEU A 15 -17.97 10.03 1.32
CA LEU A 15 -16.70 10.49 0.77
C LEU A 15 -15.69 9.33 0.63
N HIS A 16 -15.60 8.44 1.63
CA HIS A 16 -14.77 7.23 1.54
C HIS A 16 -15.25 6.28 0.44
N GLU A 17 -16.55 6.03 0.34
CA GLU A 17 -17.09 5.18 -0.72
C GLU A 17 -16.75 5.72 -2.11
N HIS A 18 -17.02 7.00 -2.36
CA HIS A 18 -16.80 7.61 -3.67
C HIS A 18 -15.31 7.75 -4.01
N LEU A 19 -14.50 8.24 -3.07
CA LEU A 19 -13.10 8.55 -3.35
C LEU A 19 -12.18 7.35 -3.14
N PHE A 20 -12.47 6.41 -2.25
CA PHE A 20 -11.57 5.29 -1.96
C PHE A 20 -12.08 3.99 -2.56
N THR A 21 -13.27 3.55 -2.17
CA THR A 21 -13.79 2.22 -2.54
C THR A 21 -14.18 2.13 -4.02
N LEU A 22 -14.80 3.18 -4.57
CA LEU A 22 -15.28 3.20 -5.96
C LEU A 22 -14.26 3.76 -6.96
N SER A 23 -13.34 4.64 -6.53
CA SER A 23 -12.43 5.27 -7.47
C SER A 23 -11.32 4.32 -7.92
N ASP A 24 -10.43 3.89 -7.01
CA ASP A 24 -9.34 2.94 -7.26
C ASP A 24 -8.56 2.70 -5.94
N SER A 25 -9.12 1.89 -5.04
CA SER A 25 -8.35 1.37 -3.89
C SER A 25 -7.31 0.37 -4.36
N PHE A 26 -6.08 0.47 -3.87
CA PHE A 26 -4.95 -0.39 -4.23
C PHE A 26 -4.34 -1.08 -3.00
N GLN A 27 -4.03 -2.36 -3.12
CA GLN A 27 -3.38 -3.13 -2.05
C GLN A 27 -1.85 -2.99 -2.10
N MET A 28 -1.30 -2.51 -0.99
CA MET A 28 0.15 -2.37 -0.80
C MET A 28 0.60 -3.17 0.42
N HIS A 29 1.86 -3.61 0.40
CA HIS A 29 2.49 -4.28 1.52
C HIS A 29 3.48 -3.33 2.20
N ILE A 30 3.41 -3.20 3.51
CA ILE A 30 4.32 -2.36 4.32
C ILE A 30 4.97 -3.24 5.37
N CYS A 31 6.27 -3.05 5.60
CA CYS A 31 6.97 -3.68 6.71
C CYS A 31 6.64 -2.97 8.03
N GLY A 32 6.16 -3.68 9.03
CA GLY A 32 5.85 -3.16 10.36
C GLY A 32 7.09 -2.71 11.13
N LYS A 33 8.26 -3.30 10.87
CA LYS A 33 9.55 -2.94 11.50
C LYS A 33 10.12 -1.61 10.96
N CYS A 34 10.40 -1.51 9.66
CA CYS A 34 11.03 -0.31 9.06
C CYS A 34 10.07 0.67 8.40
N LYS A 35 8.76 0.37 8.34
CA LYS A 35 7.71 1.19 7.72
C LYS A 35 7.88 1.46 6.21
N ASN A 36 8.87 0.84 5.57
CA ASN A 36 9.06 0.89 4.14
C ASN A 36 8.13 -0.08 3.39
N MET A 37 7.92 0.22 2.11
CA MET A 37 7.17 -0.66 1.22
C MET A 37 7.87 -2.00 1.06
N ALA A 38 7.12 -3.09 1.27
CA ALA A 38 7.56 -4.44 0.96
C ALA A 38 7.05 -4.81 -0.44
N ASN A 39 7.93 -5.34 -1.29
CA ASN A 39 7.55 -5.73 -2.64
C ASN A 39 7.23 -7.22 -2.69
N VAL A 40 6.24 -7.58 -3.50
CA VAL A 40 5.98 -8.99 -3.82
C VAL A 40 6.98 -9.41 -4.89
N ILE A 41 7.99 -10.16 -4.50
CA ILE A 41 9.05 -10.63 -5.38
C ILE A 41 9.07 -12.16 -5.43
N GLN A 42 9.55 -12.69 -6.54
CA GLN A 42 9.84 -14.12 -6.67
C GLN A 42 11.27 -14.36 -6.20
N ARG A 43 11.43 -14.97 -5.03
CA ARG A 43 12.75 -15.31 -4.47
C ARG A 43 13.08 -16.77 -4.74
N SER A 44 14.33 -17.05 -5.06
CA SER A 44 14.86 -18.41 -5.09
C SER A 44 15.26 -18.83 -3.67
N VAL A 45 14.61 -19.85 -3.14
CA VAL A 45 14.96 -20.50 -1.86
C VAL A 45 15.52 -21.89 -2.18
N GLN A 46 16.36 -22.45 -1.31
CA GLN A 46 16.90 -23.82 -1.49
C GLN A 46 15.74 -24.81 -1.63
N GLY A 47 15.48 -25.28 -2.86
CA GLY A 47 14.38 -26.18 -3.21
C GLY A 47 13.24 -25.59 -4.06
N GLY A 48 13.27 -24.29 -4.42
CA GLY A 48 12.26 -23.74 -5.34
C GLY A 48 12.21 -22.21 -5.43
N LYS A 49 11.27 -21.69 -6.23
CA LYS A 49 10.98 -20.25 -6.30
C LYS A 49 9.71 -19.95 -5.51
N VAL A 50 9.82 -19.10 -4.48
CA VAL A 50 8.68 -18.69 -3.64
C VAL A 50 8.31 -17.26 -3.98
N ARG A 51 7.04 -17.02 -4.33
CA ARG A 51 6.48 -15.68 -4.52
C ARG A 51 5.86 -15.23 -3.21
N GLY A 52 6.31 -14.08 -2.71
CA GLY A 52 5.77 -13.53 -1.47
C GLY A 52 6.22 -12.10 -1.24
N SER A 53 5.53 -11.40 -0.34
CA SER A 53 5.94 -10.09 0.12
C SER A 53 7.27 -10.19 0.87
N TYR A 54 8.19 -9.30 0.56
CA TYR A 54 9.50 -9.27 1.20
C TYR A 54 9.96 -7.83 1.39
N CYS A 55 10.45 -7.53 2.58
CA CYS A 55 11.11 -6.27 2.84
C CYS A 55 12.57 -6.36 2.41
N ARG A 56 12.99 -5.50 1.48
CA ARG A 56 14.40 -5.43 1.04
C ARG A 56 15.32 -4.76 2.07
N PHE A 57 14.78 -3.90 2.93
CA PHE A 57 15.56 -3.17 3.93
C PHE A 57 15.87 -3.99 5.18
N CYS A 58 14.89 -4.75 5.68
CA CYS A 58 15.05 -5.61 6.86
C CYS A 58 15.45 -7.04 6.51
N GLU A 59 15.50 -7.38 5.22
CA GLU A 59 15.72 -8.74 4.71
C GLU A 59 14.79 -9.79 5.34
N SER A 60 13.59 -9.37 5.73
CA SER A 60 12.63 -10.21 6.45
C SER A 60 11.31 -10.34 5.71
N VAL A 61 10.69 -11.51 5.89
CA VAL A 61 9.28 -11.79 5.50
C VAL A 61 8.33 -11.48 6.66
N GLU A 62 8.88 -11.40 7.87
CA GLU A 62 8.14 -11.18 9.10
C GLU A 62 7.56 -9.77 9.16
N ASP A 63 6.41 -9.67 9.82
CA ASP A 63 5.76 -8.39 10.14
C ASP A 63 5.50 -7.55 8.87
N ILE A 64 4.90 -8.18 7.85
CA ILE A 64 4.44 -7.47 6.65
C ILE A 64 2.93 -7.36 6.71
N VAL A 65 2.43 -6.12 6.76
CA VAL A 65 1.00 -5.82 6.77
C VAL A 65 0.52 -5.46 5.37
N LYS A 66 -0.67 -5.93 5.02
CA LYS A 66 -1.39 -5.47 3.83
C LYS A 66 -2.22 -4.25 4.22
N VAL A 67 -2.17 -3.22 3.39
CA VAL A 67 -2.96 -2.00 3.55
C VAL A 67 -3.62 -1.64 2.24
N ASP A 68 -4.86 -1.17 2.32
CA ASP A 68 -5.54 -0.55 1.19
C ASP A 68 -5.19 0.95 1.20
N VAL A 69 -4.65 1.44 0.09
CA VAL A 69 -4.25 2.83 -0.11
C VAL A 69 -4.84 3.34 -1.40
N TYR A 70 -4.93 4.66 -1.56
CA TYR A 70 -5.25 5.22 -2.88
C TYR A 70 -4.13 4.86 -3.86
N ILE A 71 -4.48 4.50 -5.09
CA ILE A 71 -3.47 4.12 -6.09
C ILE A 71 -2.39 5.20 -6.27
N MET A 72 -2.75 6.49 -6.20
CA MET A 72 -1.81 7.62 -6.25
C MET A 72 -0.82 7.62 -5.08
N GLN A 73 -1.23 7.20 -3.88
CA GLN A 73 -0.33 7.06 -2.74
C GLN A 73 0.67 5.92 -2.97
N SER A 74 0.26 4.83 -3.61
CA SER A 74 1.16 3.75 -4.02
C SER A 74 2.20 4.23 -5.05
N TYR A 75 1.77 5.01 -6.06
CA TYR A 75 2.69 5.63 -7.04
C TYR A 75 3.71 6.55 -6.37
N TYR A 76 3.25 7.43 -5.48
CA TYR A 76 4.11 8.36 -4.76
C TYR A 76 5.12 7.60 -3.87
N ALA A 77 4.63 6.63 -3.09
CA ALA A 77 5.48 5.82 -2.22
C ALA A 77 6.54 5.01 -3.01
N ARG A 78 6.18 4.47 -4.18
CA ARG A 78 7.12 3.79 -5.07
C ARG A 78 8.18 4.74 -5.62
N SER A 79 7.76 5.92 -6.06
CA SER A 79 8.69 6.94 -6.53
C SER A 79 9.69 7.30 -5.44
N SER A 80 9.25 7.66 -4.24
CA SER A 80 10.12 7.99 -3.11
C SER A 80 11.08 6.86 -2.72
N SER A 81 10.61 5.61 -2.74
CA SER A 81 11.47 4.44 -2.45
C SER A 81 12.50 4.13 -3.53
N ALA A 82 12.38 4.69 -4.74
CA ALA A 82 13.38 4.55 -5.80
C ALA A 82 14.56 5.53 -5.63
N TRP A 83 14.42 6.55 -4.77
CA TRP A 83 15.45 7.54 -4.46
C TRP A 83 16.16 7.29 -3.12
N ALA A 84 15.81 6.20 -2.41
CA ALA A 84 16.40 5.77 -1.14
C ALA A 84 17.16 4.45 -1.33
#